data_AF-A0A8T4J996-F1
#
_entry.id   AF-A0A8T4J996-F1
#
_cell.length_a   1.000
_cell.length_b   1.000
_cell.length_c   1.000
_cell.angle_alpha   90.00
_cell.angle_beta   90.00
_cell.angle_gamma   90.00
#
_symmetry.space_group_name_H-M   'P 1'
#
loop_
_entity.id
_entity.type
_entity.pdbx_description
1 polymer ?
#
loop_
_entity_poly.entity_id
_entity_poly.type
_entity_poly.pdbx_seq_one_letter_code
_entity_poly.pdbx_strand_id
1 'polypeptide(L)'
;MWLLEKIFKKKEAKVKEEPKEETIGFDEVLGKIESLNKKELDKISAEASSIVDVIRSDKNFLITTINDIKTSEIASRDATTDSILKSTREKLTSIFTAEAISIPDDVTLSSLKEMNFTIVEFLKTVEANRKNFYYLSVAFPEKMGIVKEKLVSLEKNSKTVKELIDSSIFKAVAMVSENMDSIDGLEKKNVEMGIEIGKLEKEIIRLENMSVESEKELEALRSGEEYSEYINSEKEADDNKKELERTKTMIFTLLSPLYRPLRKFENMLDDKKKSEFIKMFIDDPLTIL
;
A
#
# COMPACT_ATOMS: atom_id res chain seq x y z
N MET A 1 -71.00 -24.39 -15.41
CA MET A 1 -70.32 -23.33 -16.19
C MET A 1 -69.64 -22.26 -15.31
N TRP A 2 -70.11 -22.02 -14.07
CA TRP A 2 -69.54 -21.00 -13.17
C TRP A 2 -68.21 -21.38 -12.46
N LEU A 3 -67.83 -22.66 -12.47
CA LEU A 3 -66.61 -23.15 -11.80
C LEU A 3 -65.35 -23.08 -12.68
N LEU A 4 -65.50 -23.09 -14.02
CA LEU A 4 -64.36 -23.05 -14.94
C LEU A 4 -63.82 -21.63 -15.16
N GLU A 5 -64.66 -20.59 -15.10
CA GLU A 5 -64.19 -19.19 -15.13
C GLU A 5 -63.36 -18.80 -13.89
N LYS A 6 -63.65 -19.37 -12.72
CA LYS A 6 -62.83 -19.15 -11.51
C LYS A 6 -61.46 -19.81 -11.58
N ILE A 7 -61.32 -20.92 -12.32
CA ILE A 7 -60.04 -21.61 -12.47
C ILE A 7 -59.14 -20.86 -13.47
N PHE A 8 -59.72 -20.27 -14.52
CA PHE A 8 -58.96 -19.49 -15.50
C PHE A 8 -58.66 -18.05 -15.03
N LYS A 9 -59.55 -17.38 -14.27
CA LYS A 9 -59.24 -16.06 -13.68
C LYS A 9 -58.25 -16.11 -12.51
N LYS A 10 -58.04 -17.26 -11.87
CA LYS A 10 -57.03 -17.41 -10.81
C LYS A 10 -55.63 -17.73 -11.35
N LYS A 11 -55.48 -17.90 -12.67
CA LYS A 11 -54.21 -18.22 -13.34
C LYS A 11 -53.48 -17.01 -13.94
N GLU A 12 -54.05 -15.80 -13.86
CA GLU A 12 -53.43 -14.58 -14.42
C GLU A 12 -52.79 -13.64 -13.38
N ALA A 13 -52.62 -14.04 -12.12
CA ALA A 13 -51.93 -13.22 -11.13
C ALA A 13 -50.97 -14.05 -10.26
N LYS A 14 -50.01 -14.68 -10.92
CA LYS A 14 -48.67 -14.82 -10.38
C LYS A 14 -47.71 -14.37 -11.47
N VAL A 15 -47.68 -13.05 -11.69
CA VAL A 15 -46.42 -12.42 -12.08
C VAL A 15 -45.42 -13.00 -11.11
N LYS A 16 -44.48 -13.82 -11.61
CA LYS A 16 -43.26 -14.07 -10.87
C LYS A 16 -42.69 -12.68 -10.67
N GLU A 17 -42.87 -12.11 -9.48
CA GLU A 17 -41.98 -11.05 -9.04
C GLU A 17 -40.60 -11.67 -9.23
N GLU A 18 -39.88 -11.20 -10.25
CA GLU A 18 -38.44 -11.39 -10.29
C GLU A 18 -37.95 -11.06 -8.88
N PRO A 19 -37.09 -11.90 -8.27
CA PRO A 19 -36.58 -11.60 -6.95
C PRO A 19 -36.06 -10.18 -7.03
N LYS A 20 -36.72 -9.25 -6.33
CA LYS A 20 -36.14 -7.94 -6.11
C LYS A 20 -34.85 -8.28 -5.41
N GLU A 21 -33.73 -8.10 -6.11
CA GLU A 21 -32.44 -8.05 -5.48
C GLU A 21 -32.57 -6.90 -4.48
N GLU A 22 -32.90 -7.22 -3.24
CA GLU A 22 -32.65 -6.34 -2.12
C GLU A 22 -31.13 -6.20 -2.10
N THR A 23 -30.64 -5.20 -2.82
CA THR A 23 -29.31 -4.66 -2.64
C THR A 23 -29.30 -4.04 -1.26
N ILE A 24 -29.06 -4.89 -0.24
CA ILE A 24 -28.72 -4.41 1.08
C ILE A 24 -27.48 -3.54 0.87
N GLY A 25 -27.60 -2.26 1.23
CA GLY A 25 -26.50 -1.32 1.10
C GLY A 25 -25.27 -1.88 1.81
N PHE A 26 -24.10 -1.75 1.20
CA PHE A 26 -22.86 -2.23 1.79
C PHE A 26 -22.67 -1.68 3.22
N ASP A 27 -23.09 -0.42 3.44
CA ASP A 27 -23.09 0.26 4.73
C ASP A 27 -23.99 -0.40 5.78
N GLU A 28 -25.15 -0.95 5.39
CA GLU A 28 -26.03 -1.68 6.31
C GLU A 28 -25.46 -3.05 6.67
N VAL A 29 -24.81 -3.73 5.72
CA VAL A 29 -24.10 -4.99 5.99
C VAL A 29 -22.90 -4.73 6.91
N LEU A 30 -22.10 -3.71 6.61
CA LEU A 30 -20.99 -3.25 7.44
C LEU A 30 -21.44 -2.92 8.85
N GLY A 31 -22.42 -2.02 9.02
CA GLY A 31 -22.90 -1.61 10.34
C GLY A 31 -23.46 -2.78 11.16
N LYS A 32 -24.08 -3.76 10.50
CA LYS A 32 -24.58 -4.97 11.18
C LYS A 32 -23.43 -5.90 11.61
N ILE A 33 -22.41 -6.07 10.76
CA ILE A 33 -21.19 -6.83 11.09
C ILE A 33 -20.42 -6.14 12.23
N GLU A 34 -20.25 -4.82 12.17
CA GLU A 34 -19.62 -4.03 13.23
C GLU A 34 -20.35 -4.20 14.56
N SER A 35 -21.69 -4.14 14.56
CA SER A 35 -22.49 -4.27 15.77
C SER A 35 -22.36 -5.65 16.42
N LEU A 36 -22.32 -6.71 15.61
CA LEU A 36 -22.16 -8.09 16.07
C LEU A 36 -20.73 -8.33 16.59
N ASN A 37 -19.73 -7.83 15.86
CA ASN A 37 -18.34 -7.89 16.28
C ASN A 37 -18.11 -7.15 17.59
N LYS A 38 -18.63 -5.94 17.71
CA LYS A 38 -18.49 -5.13 18.92
C LYS A 38 -19.10 -5.84 20.12
N LYS A 39 -20.29 -6.42 19.98
CA LYS A 39 -20.96 -7.13 21.08
C LYS A 39 -20.21 -8.38 21.54
N GLU A 40 -19.65 -9.15 20.61
CA GLU A 40 -18.83 -10.33 20.94
C GLU A 40 -17.45 -9.92 21.50
N LEU A 41 -16.83 -8.87 20.95
CA LEU A 41 -15.62 -8.26 21.49
C LEU A 41 -15.82 -7.76 22.91
N ASP A 42 -16.92 -7.08 23.21
CA ASP A 42 -17.18 -6.51 24.53
C ASP A 42 -17.31 -7.63 25.58
N LYS A 43 -17.98 -8.75 25.24
CA LYS A 43 -18.06 -9.92 26.13
C LYS A 43 -16.70 -10.56 26.37
N ILE A 44 -15.96 -10.78 25.29
CA ILE A 44 -14.65 -11.39 25.33
C ILE A 44 -13.66 -10.50 26.09
N SER A 45 -13.71 -9.20 25.86
CA SER A 45 -12.91 -8.18 26.54
C SER A 45 -13.24 -8.15 28.03
N ALA A 46 -14.52 -8.25 28.41
CA ALA A 46 -14.93 -8.33 29.81
C ALA A 46 -14.41 -9.61 30.49
N GLU A 47 -14.51 -10.76 29.83
CA GLU A 47 -13.99 -12.04 30.35
C GLU A 47 -12.47 -12.00 30.50
N ALA A 48 -11.76 -11.51 29.48
CA ALA A 48 -10.32 -11.36 29.51
C ALA A 48 -9.86 -10.32 30.55
N SER A 49 -10.60 -9.22 30.73
CA SER A 49 -10.32 -8.21 31.78
C SER A 49 -10.42 -8.80 33.18
N SER A 50 -11.47 -9.58 33.44
CA SER A 50 -11.64 -10.29 34.72
C SER A 50 -10.46 -11.21 35.02
N ILE A 51 -9.99 -11.95 34.00
CA ILE A 51 -8.83 -12.85 34.16
C ILE A 51 -7.53 -12.06 34.40
N VAL A 52 -7.34 -10.95 33.68
CA VAL A 52 -6.18 -10.04 33.87
C VAL A 52 -6.15 -9.50 35.30
N ASP A 53 -7.30 -9.11 35.87
CA ASP A 53 -7.39 -8.64 37.24
C ASP A 53 -7.04 -9.71 38.28
N VAL A 54 -7.48 -10.95 38.06
CA VAL A 54 -7.09 -12.08 38.92
C VAL A 54 -5.60 -12.34 38.83
N ILE A 55 -5.02 -12.36 37.63
CA ILE A 55 -3.57 -12.51 37.42
C ILE A 55 -2.79 -11.37 38.11
N ARG A 56 -3.30 -10.13 38.01
CA ARG A 56 -2.71 -8.95 38.68
C ARG A 56 -2.73 -9.09 40.19
N SER A 57 -3.86 -9.50 40.74
CA SER A 57 -3.99 -9.78 42.18
C SER A 57 -3.04 -10.89 42.61
N ASP A 58 -3.00 -12.01 41.88
CA ASP A 58 -2.16 -13.16 42.22
C ASP A 58 -0.66 -12.81 42.12
N LYS A 59 -0.24 -12.08 41.08
CA LYS A 59 1.13 -11.55 40.94
C LYS A 59 1.51 -10.69 42.14
N ASN A 60 0.69 -9.69 42.47
CA ASN A 60 0.98 -8.77 43.57
C ASN A 60 1.05 -9.50 44.91
N PHE A 61 0.17 -10.48 45.12
CA PHE A 61 0.17 -11.31 46.32
C PHE A 61 1.45 -12.14 46.42
N LEU A 62 1.87 -12.79 45.33
CA LEU A 62 3.09 -13.60 45.28
C LEU A 62 4.33 -12.75 45.57
N ILE A 63 4.46 -11.57 44.97
CA ILE A 63 5.56 -10.65 45.23
C ILE A 63 5.59 -10.23 46.70
N THR A 64 4.44 -9.83 47.24
CA THR A 64 4.32 -9.41 48.65
C THR A 64 4.71 -10.55 49.60
N THR A 65 4.18 -11.75 49.37
CA THR A 65 4.43 -12.91 50.23
C THR A 65 5.90 -13.34 50.21
N ILE A 66 6.55 -13.31 49.04
CA ILE A 66 7.97 -13.65 48.92
C ILE A 66 8.85 -12.57 49.60
N ASN A 67 8.49 -11.29 49.46
CA ASN A 67 9.17 -10.21 50.19
C ASN A 67 8.98 -10.31 51.72
N ASP A 68 7.81 -10.73 52.18
CA ASP A 68 7.58 -10.99 53.61
C ASP A 68 8.39 -12.19 54.09
N ILE A 69 8.52 -13.25 53.27
CA ILE A 69 9.39 -14.39 53.60
C ILE A 69 10.86 -13.96 53.69
N LYS A 70 11.30 -13.00 52.85
CA LYS A 70 12.66 -12.45 52.90
C LYS A 70 12.97 -11.80 54.24
N THR A 71 12.01 -11.07 54.82
CA THR A 71 12.18 -10.31 56.07
C THR A 71 11.76 -11.08 57.32
N SER A 72 11.06 -12.21 57.19
CA SER A 72 10.62 -13.03 58.31
C SER A 72 11.80 -13.65 59.07
N GLU A 73 11.72 -13.71 60.40
CA GLU A 73 12.69 -14.43 61.22
C GLU A 73 12.63 -15.94 60.91
N ILE A 74 13.81 -16.58 60.85
CA ILE A 74 13.92 -18.03 60.72
C ILE A 74 14.10 -18.58 62.13
N ALA A 75 13.20 -19.45 62.58
CA ALA A 75 13.35 -20.16 63.85
C ALA A 75 14.33 -21.34 63.74
N SER A 76 15.45 -21.18 63.03
CA SER A 76 16.45 -22.23 62.85
C SER A 76 17.35 -22.33 64.07
N ARG A 77 17.75 -23.56 64.41
CA ARG A 77 18.71 -23.84 65.50
C ARG A 77 20.11 -24.16 64.99
N ASP A 78 20.33 -24.22 63.67
CA ASP A 78 21.59 -24.63 63.03
C ASP A 78 22.04 -23.65 61.92
N ALA A 79 23.33 -23.31 61.91
CA ALA A 79 23.96 -22.34 61.01
C ALA A 79 23.99 -22.81 59.55
N THR A 80 24.07 -24.13 59.31
CA THR A 80 24.07 -24.68 57.93
C THR A 80 22.69 -24.53 57.31
N THR A 81 21.65 -24.85 58.08
CA THR A 81 20.25 -24.68 57.68
C THR A 81 19.91 -23.21 57.41
N ASP A 82 20.42 -22.29 58.24
CA ASP A 82 20.25 -20.85 58.03
C ASP A 82 20.90 -20.34 56.75
N SER A 83 22.11 -20.78 56.44
CA SER A 83 22.82 -20.40 55.20
C SER A 83 22.07 -20.85 53.96
N ILE A 84 21.55 -22.09 53.97
CA ILE A 84 20.73 -22.64 52.88
C ILE A 84 19.45 -21.81 52.72
N LEU A 85 18.71 -21.56 53.80
CA LEU A 85 17.47 -20.80 53.77
C LEU A 85 17.69 -19.35 53.29
N LYS A 86 18.79 -18.71 53.70
CA LYS A 86 19.16 -17.37 53.24
C LYS A 86 19.44 -17.34 51.73
N SER A 87 20.25 -18.27 51.22
CA SER A 87 20.52 -18.38 49.78
C SER A 87 19.25 -18.68 48.98
N THR A 88 18.40 -19.56 49.51
CA THR A 88 17.11 -19.90 48.91
C THR A 88 16.15 -18.70 48.85
N ARG A 89 16.10 -17.88 49.91
CA ARG A 89 15.30 -16.63 49.94
C ARG A 89 15.75 -15.63 48.89
N GLU A 90 17.05 -15.39 48.79
CA GLU A 90 17.61 -14.46 47.81
C GLU A 90 17.27 -14.91 46.37
N LYS A 91 17.45 -16.20 46.08
CA LYS A 91 17.12 -16.79 44.77
C LYS A 91 15.63 -16.72 44.43
N LEU A 92 14.73 -16.96 45.39
CA LEU A 92 13.30 -16.83 45.10
C LEU A 92 12.88 -15.37 44.98
N THR A 93 13.42 -14.46 45.79
CA THR A 93 13.13 -13.02 45.64
C THR A 93 13.54 -12.52 44.26
N SER A 94 14.66 -13.00 43.69
CA SER A 94 15.07 -12.62 42.33
C SER A 94 14.19 -13.20 41.22
N ILE A 95 13.39 -14.24 41.50
CA ILE A 95 12.45 -14.82 40.54
C ILE A 95 11.12 -14.06 40.55
N PHE A 96 10.67 -13.62 41.74
CA PHE A 96 9.39 -12.92 41.93
C PHE A 96 9.58 -11.40 41.89
N THR A 97 10.10 -10.89 40.77
CA THR A 97 10.23 -9.45 40.54
C THR A 97 8.92 -8.84 40.04
N ALA A 98 8.81 -7.52 40.15
CA ALA A 98 7.68 -6.77 39.57
C ALA A 98 7.55 -6.96 38.05
N GLU A 99 8.63 -7.32 37.36
CA GLU A 99 8.68 -7.52 35.91
C GLU A 99 8.53 -8.98 35.48
N ALA A 100 8.49 -9.93 36.42
CA ALA A 100 8.48 -11.36 36.12
C ALA A 100 7.25 -11.82 35.32
N ILE A 101 6.13 -11.10 35.44
CA ILE A 101 4.91 -11.30 34.65
C ILE A 101 4.52 -9.93 34.09
N SER A 102 4.47 -9.79 32.76
CA SER A 102 3.98 -8.57 32.11
C SER A 102 2.46 -8.54 32.19
N ILE A 103 1.91 -7.49 32.79
CA ILE A 103 0.46 -7.31 32.89
C ILE A 103 0.09 -6.08 32.07
N PRO A 104 -0.78 -6.23 31.05
CA PRO A 104 -1.10 -5.13 30.18
C PRO A 104 -2.11 -4.16 30.82
N ASP A 105 -2.07 -2.92 30.38
CA ASP A 105 -3.04 -1.88 30.74
C ASP A 105 -4.31 -1.98 29.88
N ASP A 106 -4.19 -2.54 28.68
CA ASP A 106 -5.26 -2.76 27.71
C ASP A 106 -5.42 -4.24 27.34
N VAL A 107 -6.66 -4.66 27.07
CA VAL A 107 -6.99 -6.06 26.74
C VAL A 107 -7.10 -6.21 25.22
N THR A 108 -5.96 -6.42 24.57
CA THR A 108 -5.84 -6.69 23.14
C THR A 108 -5.30 -8.11 22.92
N LEU A 109 -5.47 -8.65 21.71
CA LEU A 109 -4.96 -9.98 21.38
C LEU A 109 -3.43 -10.07 21.56
N SER A 110 -2.71 -9.04 21.15
CA SER A 110 -1.25 -8.96 21.29
C SER A 110 -0.84 -8.90 22.76
N SER A 111 -1.53 -8.09 23.57
CA SER A 111 -1.23 -7.94 24.99
C SER A 111 -1.52 -9.21 25.80
N LEU A 112 -2.62 -9.92 25.48
CA LEU A 112 -2.93 -11.22 26.07
C LEU A 112 -1.91 -12.31 25.71
N LYS A 113 -1.40 -12.32 24.47
CA LYS A 113 -0.35 -13.26 24.04
C LYS A 113 0.95 -13.03 24.81
N GLU A 114 1.37 -11.77 24.95
CA GLU A 114 2.56 -11.40 25.69
C GLU A 114 2.44 -11.76 27.17
N MET A 115 1.32 -11.39 27.81
CA MET A 115 1.03 -11.77 29.19
C MET A 115 1.11 -13.29 29.37
N ASN A 116 0.42 -14.06 28.52
CA ASN A 116 0.43 -15.52 28.60
C ASN A 116 1.84 -16.11 28.42
N PHE A 117 2.64 -15.55 27.50
CA PHE A 117 4.03 -15.96 27.30
C PHE A 117 4.86 -15.72 28.58
N THR A 118 4.77 -14.54 29.18
CA THR A 118 5.53 -14.23 30.40
C THR A 118 5.10 -15.08 31.59
N ILE A 119 3.79 -15.37 31.75
CA ILE A 119 3.31 -16.29 32.80
C ILE A 119 3.90 -17.70 32.60
N VAL A 120 3.91 -18.21 31.37
CA VAL A 120 4.46 -19.54 31.07
C VAL A 120 5.96 -19.60 31.37
N GLU A 121 6.73 -18.59 30.98
CA GLU A 121 8.17 -18.53 31.26
C GLU A 121 8.45 -18.39 32.77
N PHE A 122 7.65 -17.60 33.47
CA PHE A 122 7.70 -17.48 34.92
C PHE A 122 7.44 -18.83 35.61
N LEU A 123 6.37 -19.54 35.23
CA LEU A 123 6.04 -20.85 35.80
C LEU A 123 7.13 -21.90 35.52
N LYS A 124 7.75 -21.89 34.33
CA LYS A 124 8.91 -22.75 34.04
C LYS A 124 10.10 -22.43 34.95
N THR A 125 10.36 -21.15 35.18
CA THR A 125 11.44 -20.68 36.06
C THR A 125 11.20 -21.12 37.51
N VAL A 126 9.95 -21.04 37.97
CA VAL A 126 9.51 -21.54 39.28
C VAL A 126 9.73 -23.05 39.40
N GLU A 127 9.30 -23.83 38.40
CA GLU A 127 9.47 -25.30 38.39
C GLU A 127 10.95 -25.71 38.37
N ALA A 128 11.79 -25.03 37.59
CA ALA A 128 13.24 -25.25 37.58
C ALA A 128 13.87 -25.03 38.98
N ASN A 129 13.23 -24.21 39.82
CA ASN A 129 13.66 -23.89 41.17
C ASN A 129 12.87 -24.64 42.26
N ARG A 130 12.11 -25.70 41.95
CA ARG A 130 11.25 -26.41 42.92
C ARG A 130 11.95 -26.84 44.22
N LYS A 131 13.24 -27.17 44.16
CA LYS A 131 14.04 -27.56 45.35
C LYS A 131 14.13 -26.40 46.35
N ASN A 132 14.26 -25.17 45.86
CA ASN A 132 14.27 -23.96 46.68
C ASN A 132 12.90 -23.73 47.36
N PHE A 133 11.81 -24.00 46.64
CA PHE A 133 10.46 -23.96 47.23
C PHE A 133 10.27 -24.99 48.34
N TYR A 134 10.81 -26.20 48.17
CA TYR A 134 10.72 -27.24 49.20
C TYR A 134 11.36 -26.80 50.52
N TYR A 135 12.58 -26.24 50.50
CA TYR A 135 13.24 -25.77 51.71
C TYR A 135 12.46 -24.66 52.42
N LEU A 136 11.90 -23.71 51.67
CA LEU A 136 11.05 -22.68 52.28
C LEU A 136 9.71 -23.21 52.75
N SER A 137 9.14 -24.24 52.12
CA SER A 137 7.88 -24.82 52.60
C SER A 137 8.01 -25.53 53.94
N VAL A 138 9.20 -26.01 54.28
CA VAL A 138 9.49 -26.56 55.61
C VAL A 138 9.60 -25.44 56.65
N ALA A 139 10.22 -24.32 56.29
CA ALA A 139 10.42 -23.19 57.21
C ALA A 139 9.19 -22.26 57.34
N PHE A 140 8.37 -22.15 56.29
CA PHE A 140 7.21 -21.26 56.18
C PHE A 140 6.00 -22.00 55.56
N PRO A 141 5.49 -23.07 56.21
CA PRO A 141 4.49 -23.95 55.61
C PRO A 141 3.20 -23.23 55.21
N GLU A 142 2.69 -22.34 56.06
CA GLU A 142 1.46 -21.58 55.77
C GLU A 142 1.64 -20.64 54.58
N LYS A 143 2.68 -19.78 54.60
CA LYS A 143 2.96 -18.82 53.51
C LYS A 143 3.22 -19.54 52.19
N MET A 144 3.97 -20.65 52.21
CA MET A 144 4.29 -21.42 51.01
C MET A 144 3.11 -22.26 50.50
N GLY A 145 2.18 -22.65 51.38
CA GLY A 145 0.90 -23.23 50.99
C GLY A 145 0.10 -22.27 50.10
N ILE A 146 -0.02 -21.02 50.53
CA ILE A 146 -0.73 -19.97 49.75
C ILE A 146 0.02 -19.65 48.44
N VAL A 147 1.35 -19.57 48.47
CA VAL A 147 2.16 -19.39 47.25
C VAL A 147 1.88 -20.49 46.23
N LYS A 148 1.78 -21.75 46.68
CA LYS A 148 1.44 -22.88 45.80
C LYS A 148 0.04 -22.74 45.21
N GLU A 149 -0.96 -22.37 46.01
CA GLU A 149 -2.33 -22.13 45.52
C GLU A 149 -2.38 -21.04 44.44
N LYS A 150 -1.63 -19.95 44.64
CA LYS A 150 -1.55 -18.84 43.69
C LYS A 150 -0.82 -19.19 42.41
N LEU A 151 0.23 -20.02 42.48
CA LEU A 151 0.89 -20.56 41.29
C LEU A 151 -0.04 -21.48 40.47
N VAL A 152 -0.85 -22.31 41.14
CA VAL A 152 -1.87 -23.14 40.47
C VAL A 152 -2.97 -22.27 39.84
N SER A 153 -3.38 -21.19 40.50
CA SER A 153 -4.32 -20.20 39.95
C SER A 153 -3.76 -19.55 38.68
N LEU A 154 -2.50 -19.11 38.70
CA LEU A 154 -1.81 -18.56 37.51
C LEU A 154 -1.73 -19.58 36.37
N GLU A 155 -1.40 -20.84 36.66
CA GLU A 155 -1.35 -21.90 35.63
C GLU A 155 -2.73 -22.12 35.00
N LYS A 156 -3.80 -22.15 35.82
CA LYS A 156 -5.17 -22.29 35.34
C LYS A 156 -5.57 -21.10 34.48
N ASN A 157 -5.33 -19.88 34.94
CA ASN A 157 -5.67 -18.66 34.21
C ASN A 157 -4.87 -18.54 32.91
N SER A 158 -3.59 -18.94 32.89
CA SER A 158 -2.79 -19.01 31.65
C SER A 158 -3.41 -19.97 30.62
N LYS A 159 -3.89 -21.14 31.05
CA LYS A 159 -4.61 -22.07 30.16
C LYS A 159 -5.89 -21.44 29.61
N THR A 160 -6.68 -20.78 30.46
CA THR A 160 -7.90 -20.10 30.03
C THR A 160 -7.61 -18.94 29.06
N VAL A 161 -6.60 -18.11 29.33
CA VAL A 161 -6.17 -17.05 28.40
C VAL A 161 -5.73 -17.65 27.06
N LYS A 162 -5.01 -18.77 27.08
CA LYS A 162 -4.63 -19.48 25.85
C LYS A 162 -5.85 -19.98 25.07
N GLU A 163 -6.81 -20.58 25.75
CA GLU A 163 -8.06 -21.05 25.13
C GLU A 163 -8.88 -19.89 24.53
N LEU A 164 -8.93 -18.76 25.22
CA LEU A 164 -9.55 -17.53 24.71
C LEU A 164 -8.83 -17.04 23.44
N ILE A 165 -7.49 -16.93 23.48
CA ILE A 165 -6.68 -16.55 22.30
C ILE A 165 -6.89 -17.51 21.13
N ASP A 166 -6.93 -18.81 21.41
CA ASP A 166 -7.05 -19.86 20.40
C ASP A 166 -8.49 -20.01 19.87
N SER A 167 -9.48 -19.44 20.56
CA SER A 167 -10.87 -19.47 20.14
C SER A 167 -11.05 -18.89 18.73
N SER A 168 -11.87 -19.57 17.93
CA SER A 168 -12.18 -19.15 16.56
C SER A 168 -12.83 -17.77 16.51
N ILE A 169 -13.45 -17.31 17.59
CA ILE A 169 -14.09 -16.00 17.69
C ILE A 169 -13.05 -14.88 17.72
N PHE A 170 -11.98 -14.99 18.52
CA PHE A 170 -10.90 -13.98 18.51
C PHE A 170 -10.21 -13.86 17.15
N LYS A 171 -9.98 -14.99 16.47
CA LYS A 171 -9.39 -15.01 15.12
C LYS A 171 -10.33 -14.44 14.08
N ALA A 172 -11.61 -14.83 14.12
CA ALA A 172 -12.63 -14.31 13.21
C ALA A 172 -12.80 -12.80 13.37
N VAL A 173 -12.88 -12.32 14.60
CA VAL A 173 -12.99 -10.88 14.85
C VAL A 173 -11.75 -10.13 14.39
N ALA A 174 -10.54 -10.62 14.69
CA ALA A 174 -9.31 -9.99 14.22
C ALA A 174 -9.26 -9.92 12.68
N MET A 175 -9.64 -10.99 11.97
CA MET A 175 -9.73 -11.00 10.51
C MET A 175 -10.79 -10.03 9.99
N VAL A 176 -11.94 -9.91 10.66
CA VAL A 176 -12.97 -8.96 10.23
C VAL A 176 -12.54 -7.52 10.48
N SER A 177 -11.87 -7.21 11.58
CA SER A 177 -11.30 -5.87 11.82
C SER A 177 -10.24 -5.51 10.79
N GLU A 178 -9.32 -6.42 10.45
CA GLU A 178 -8.31 -6.19 9.40
C GLU A 178 -8.94 -5.96 8.01
N ASN A 179 -10.01 -6.70 7.70
CA ASN A 179 -10.79 -6.50 6.49
C ASN A 179 -11.51 -5.15 6.49
N MET A 180 -12.01 -4.68 7.64
CA MET A 180 -12.64 -3.36 7.78
C MET A 180 -11.63 -2.23 7.56
N ASP A 181 -10.46 -2.30 8.17
CA ASP A 181 -9.39 -1.31 7.93
C ASP A 181 -8.98 -1.25 6.45
N SER A 182 -8.98 -2.41 5.78
CA SER A 182 -8.70 -2.50 4.34
C SER A 182 -9.81 -1.86 3.50
N ILE A 183 -11.07 -2.03 3.88
CA ILE A 183 -12.23 -1.43 3.21
C ILE A 183 -12.24 0.09 3.39
N ASP A 184 -12.00 0.59 4.60
CA ASP A 184 -11.84 2.02 4.89
C ASP A 184 -10.71 2.65 4.05
N GLY A 185 -9.60 1.92 3.90
CA GLY A 185 -8.50 2.32 3.03
C GLY A 185 -8.89 2.44 1.56
N LEU A 186 -9.73 1.52 1.07
CA LEU A 186 -10.27 1.57 -0.29
C LEU A 186 -11.25 2.72 -0.49
N GLU A 187 -12.11 3.01 0.49
CA GLU A 187 -13.07 4.11 0.41
C GLU A 187 -12.36 5.47 0.35
N LYS A 188 -11.36 5.69 1.22
CA LYS A 188 -10.52 6.90 1.17
C LYS A 188 -9.83 7.05 -0.18
N LYS A 189 -9.26 5.97 -0.71
CA LYS A 189 -8.62 5.97 -2.03
C LYS A 189 -9.62 6.27 -3.15
N ASN A 190 -10.84 5.77 -3.06
CA ASN A 190 -11.90 6.07 -4.02
C ASN A 190 -12.25 7.57 -4.03
N VAL A 191 -12.36 8.19 -2.84
CA VAL A 191 -12.59 9.64 -2.72
C VAL A 191 -11.42 10.43 -3.32
N GLU A 192 -10.18 10.06 -3.03
CA GLU A 192 -8.98 10.70 -3.61
C GLU A 192 -8.96 10.58 -5.15
N MET A 193 -9.27 9.40 -5.68
CA MET A 193 -9.40 9.18 -7.13
C MET A 193 -10.51 10.05 -7.73
N GLY A 194 -11.66 10.17 -7.07
CA GLY A 194 -12.74 11.06 -7.51
C GLY A 194 -12.32 12.52 -7.60
N ILE A 195 -11.53 13.01 -6.63
CA ILE A 195 -10.98 14.37 -6.65
C ILE A 195 -10.00 14.53 -7.83
N GLU A 196 -9.13 13.55 -8.08
CA GLU A 196 -8.14 13.61 -9.16
C GLU A 196 -8.80 13.56 -10.53
N ILE A 197 -9.81 12.72 -10.73
CA ILE A 197 -10.63 12.69 -11.95
C ILE A 197 -11.25 14.07 -12.19
N GLY A 198 -11.83 14.70 -11.16
CA GLY A 198 -12.41 16.04 -11.29
C GLY A 198 -11.38 17.13 -11.65
N LYS A 199 -10.10 16.98 -11.31
CA LYS A 199 -9.04 17.89 -11.79
C LYS A 199 -8.70 17.63 -13.25
N LEU A 200 -8.57 16.37 -13.64
CA LEU A 200 -8.28 15.97 -15.02
C LEU A 200 -9.38 16.43 -15.97
N GLU A 201 -10.65 16.32 -15.59
CA GLU A 201 -11.78 16.82 -16.39
C GLU A 201 -11.67 18.34 -16.63
N LYS A 202 -11.31 19.13 -15.60
CA LYS A 202 -11.10 20.57 -15.75
C LYS A 202 -9.92 20.89 -16.68
N GLU A 203 -8.85 20.11 -16.60
CA GLU A 203 -7.67 20.29 -17.45
C GLU A 203 -7.96 19.93 -18.91
N ILE A 204 -8.74 18.88 -19.15
CA ILE A 204 -9.21 18.52 -20.50
C ILE A 204 -10.00 19.68 -21.10
N ILE A 205 -10.99 20.22 -20.39
CA ILE A 205 -11.78 21.37 -20.85
C ILE A 205 -10.88 22.59 -21.13
N ARG A 206 -9.86 22.83 -20.30
CA ARG A 206 -8.89 23.92 -20.51
C ARG A 206 -8.10 23.73 -21.81
N LEU A 207 -7.59 22.52 -22.05
CA LEU A 207 -6.83 22.17 -23.25
C LEU A 207 -7.68 22.22 -24.52
N GLU A 208 -8.93 21.77 -24.46
CA GLU A 208 -9.88 21.87 -25.57
C GLU A 208 -10.12 23.33 -25.96
N ASN A 209 -10.33 24.22 -24.98
CA ASN A 209 -10.49 25.66 -25.25
C ASN A 209 -9.23 26.27 -25.87
N MET A 210 -8.04 25.93 -25.36
CA MET A 210 -6.78 26.40 -25.94
C MET A 210 -6.59 25.91 -27.38
N SER A 211 -6.95 24.65 -27.68
CA SER A 211 -6.88 24.11 -29.03
C SER A 211 -7.75 24.89 -30.00
N VAL A 212 -8.98 25.21 -29.60
CA VAL A 212 -9.91 26.02 -30.41
C VAL A 212 -9.37 27.43 -30.63
N GLU A 213 -8.72 28.03 -29.63
CA GLU A 213 -8.12 29.36 -29.76
C GLU A 213 -6.91 29.34 -30.69
N SER A 214 -6.01 28.37 -30.56
CA SER A 214 -4.89 28.18 -31.48
C SER A 214 -5.33 27.87 -32.92
N GLU A 215 -6.42 27.13 -33.12
CA GLU A 215 -7.00 26.92 -34.45
C GLU A 215 -7.49 28.23 -35.07
N LYS A 216 -8.14 29.10 -34.27
CA LYS A 216 -8.56 30.43 -34.74
C LYS A 216 -7.37 31.33 -35.08
N GLU A 217 -6.32 31.31 -34.26
CA GLU A 217 -5.08 32.05 -34.53
C GLU A 217 -4.40 31.56 -35.81
N LEU A 218 -4.32 30.25 -36.02
CA LEU A 218 -3.78 29.67 -37.25
C LEU A 218 -4.59 30.07 -38.49
N GLU A 219 -5.92 30.06 -38.40
CA GLU A 219 -6.77 30.47 -39.52
C GLU A 219 -6.65 31.98 -39.81
N ALA A 220 -6.49 32.81 -38.77
CA ALA A 220 -6.21 34.24 -38.92
C ALA A 220 -4.86 34.49 -39.60
N LEU A 221 -3.82 33.72 -39.24
CA LEU A 221 -2.51 33.81 -39.89
C LEU A 221 -2.55 33.35 -41.36
N ARG A 222 -3.29 32.27 -41.67
CA ARG A 222 -3.47 31.79 -43.05
C ARG A 222 -4.22 32.76 -43.95
N SER A 223 -5.16 33.51 -43.37
CA SER A 223 -5.91 34.57 -44.06
C SER A 223 -5.19 35.92 -44.06
N GLY A 224 -4.02 35.99 -43.40
CA GLY A 224 -3.19 37.18 -43.34
C GLY A 224 -2.56 37.52 -44.69
N GLU A 225 -2.47 38.83 -44.97
CA GLU A 225 -1.90 39.38 -46.20
C GLU A 225 -0.44 38.93 -46.38
N GLU A 226 0.33 38.89 -45.30
CA GLU A 226 1.73 38.42 -45.28
C GLU A 226 1.89 36.95 -45.71
N TYR A 227 0.97 36.06 -45.30
CA TYR A 227 1.01 34.65 -45.72
C TYR A 227 0.66 34.51 -47.21
N SER A 228 -0.31 35.30 -47.69
CA SER A 228 -0.62 35.36 -49.12
C SER A 228 0.55 35.92 -49.94
N GLU A 229 1.24 36.95 -49.44
CA GLU A 229 2.43 37.53 -50.07
C GLU A 229 3.58 36.52 -50.12
N TYR A 230 3.78 35.72 -49.06
CA TYR A 230 4.77 34.64 -49.04
C TYR A 230 4.47 33.58 -50.09
N ILE A 231 3.23 33.08 -50.18
CA ILE A 231 2.83 32.08 -51.17
C ILE A 231 2.98 32.61 -52.59
N ASN A 232 2.62 33.87 -52.83
CA ASN A 232 2.80 34.51 -54.13
C ASN A 232 4.28 34.65 -54.50
N SER A 233 5.13 35.06 -53.56
CA SER A 233 6.58 35.17 -53.76
C SER A 233 7.24 33.82 -54.01
N GLU A 234 6.80 32.75 -53.33
CA GLU A 234 7.27 31.38 -53.57
C GLU A 234 6.92 30.90 -54.99
N LYS A 235 5.69 31.19 -55.44
CA LYS A 235 5.25 30.87 -56.79
C LYS A 235 6.04 31.64 -57.85
N GLU A 236 6.27 32.94 -57.63
CA GLU A 236 7.09 33.76 -58.52
C GLU A 236 8.54 33.27 -58.58
N ALA A 237 9.11 32.83 -57.46
CA ALA A 237 10.45 32.23 -57.42
C ALA A 237 10.51 30.92 -58.22
N ASP A 238 9.49 30.06 -58.16
CA ASP A 238 9.42 28.82 -58.94
C ASP A 238 9.26 29.10 -60.45
N ASP A 239 8.43 30.07 -60.82
CA ASP A 239 8.27 30.50 -62.21
C ASP A 239 9.58 31.10 -62.77
N ASN A 240 10.26 31.93 -61.99
CA ASN A 240 11.58 32.46 -62.34
C ASN A 240 12.63 31.35 -62.48
N LYS A 241 12.60 30.32 -61.63
CA LYS A 241 13.50 29.16 -61.74
C LYS A 241 13.24 28.36 -63.01
N LYS A 242 11.98 28.14 -63.38
CA LYS A 242 11.61 27.47 -64.63
C LYS A 242 12.07 28.27 -65.85
N GLU A 243 11.90 29.59 -65.84
CA GLU A 243 12.30 30.46 -66.95
C GLU A 243 13.83 30.55 -67.07
N LEU A 244 14.55 30.56 -65.95
CA LEU A 244 16.00 30.47 -65.92
C LEU A 244 16.48 29.18 -66.60
N GLU A 245 15.92 28.02 -66.25
CA GLU A 245 16.30 26.73 -66.85
C GLU A 245 15.96 26.66 -68.34
N ARG A 246 14.84 27.23 -68.77
CA ARG A 246 14.51 27.38 -70.20
C ARG A 246 15.53 28.23 -70.94
N THR A 247 15.91 29.36 -70.36
CA THR A 247 16.89 30.29 -70.94
C THR A 247 18.26 29.62 -71.05
N LYS A 248 18.73 28.94 -69.99
CA LYS A 248 19.96 28.14 -70.03
C LYS A 248 19.90 27.13 -71.18
N THR A 249 18.82 26.36 -71.26
CA THR A 249 18.62 25.36 -72.32
C THR A 249 18.67 25.98 -73.72
N MET A 250 18.05 27.16 -73.90
CA MET A 250 18.09 27.90 -75.16
C MET A 250 19.52 28.33 -75.53
N ILE A 251 20.28 28.85 -74.57
CA ILE A 251 21.68 29.25 -74.77
C ILE A 251 22.54 28.03 -75.14
N PHE A 252 22.40 26.92 -74.43
CA PHE A 252 23.06 25.66 -74.79
C PHE A 252 22.71 25.19 -76.20
N THR A 253 21.44 25.33 -76.60
CA THR A 253 20.97 24.96 -77.94
C THR A 253 21.58 25.85 -79.03
N LEU A 254 21.66 27.17 -78.79
CA LEU A 254 22.29 28.13 -79.71
C LEU A 254 23.79 27.91 -79.86
N LEU A 255 24.49 27.55 -78.78
CA LEU A 255 25.94 27.34 -78.78
C LEU A 255 26.36 25.94 -79.23
N SER A 256 25.44 24.96 -79.21
CA SER A 256 25.68 23.57 -79.62
C SER A 256 26.41 23.42 -80.96
N PRO A 257 26.06 24.15 -82.04
CA PRO A 257 26.77 24.08 -83.32
C PRO A 257 28.24 24.52 -83.25
N LEU A 258 28.60 25.38 -82.28
CA LEU A 258 29.95 25.90 -82.08
C LEU A 258 30.84 24.93 -81.30
N TYR A 259 30.27 24.00 -80.52
CA TYR A 259 31.05 23.08 -79.69
C TYR A 259 31.96 22.15 -80.50
N ARG A 260 31.47 21.63 -81.63
CA ARG A 260 32.27 20.71 -82.46
C ARG A 260 33.48 21.41 -83.12
N PRO A 261 33.33 22.62 -83.72
CA PRO A 261 34.47 23.44 -84.12
C PRO A 261 35.41 23.82 -82.97
N LEU A 262 34.87 24.25 -81.82
CA LEU A 262 35.67 24.68 -80.67
C LEU A 262 36.51 23.54 -80.10
N ARG A 263 35.97 22.32 -79.97
CA ARG A 263 36.75 21.12 -79.56
C ARG A 263 37.85 20.78 -80.55
N LYS A 264 37.62 20.96 -81.86
CA LYS A 264 38.68 20.75 -82.86
C LYS A 264 39.79 21.80 -82.72
N PHE A 265 39.42 23.06 -82.50
CA PHE A 265 40.36 24.15 -82.29
C PHE A 265 41.16 23.99 -81.00
N GLU A 266 40.52 23.58 -79.91
CA GLU A 266 41.15 23.25 -78.63
C GLU A 266 42.28 22.22 -78.80
N ASN A 267 42.04 21.14 -79.56
CA ASN A 267 43.02 20.09 -79.83
C ASN A 267 44.18 20.55 -80.74
N MET A 268 44.10 21.74 -81.33
CA MET A 268 45.15 22.34 -82.18
C MET A 268 45.94 23.42 -81.45
N LEU A 269 45.57 23.77 -80.21
CA LEU A 269 46.25 24.78 -79.41
C LEU A 269 47.32 24.14 -78.51
N ASP A 270 48.57 24.59 -78.64
CA ASP A 270 49.68 24.20 -77.75
C ASP A 270 49.67 24.95 -76.39
N ASP A 271 48.85 26.00 -76.27
CA ASP A 271 48.75 26.84 -75.07
C ASP A 271 47.69 26.30 -74.09
N LYS A 272 48.17 25.71 -72.98
CA LYS A 272 47.33 25.10 -71.93
C LYS A 272 46.26 26.04 -71.38
N LYS A 273 46.55 27.34 -71.20
CA LYS A 273 45.58 28.29 -70.63
C LYS A 273 44.40 28.56 -71.57
N LYS A 274 44.67 28.60 -72.88
CA LYS A 274 43.63 28.81 -73.90
C LYS A 274 42.78 27.56 -74.11
N SER A 275 43.40 26.37 -74.04
CA SER A 275 42.68 25.10 -74.04
C SER A 275 41.74 24.98 -72.84
N GLU A 276 42.19 25.34 -71.63
CA GLU A 276 41.38 25.31 -70.42
C GLU A 276 40.18 26.27 -70.48
N PHE A 277 40.39 27.49 -70.98
CA PHE A 277 39.31 28.45 -71.22
C PHE A 277 38.24 27.91 -72.20
N ILE A 278 38.66 27.28 -73.30
CA ILE A 278 37.73 26.70 -74.28
C ILE A 278 36.96 25.51 -73.68
N LYS A 279 37.61 24.66 -72.88
CA LYS A 279 36.93 23.58 -72.17
C LYS A 279 35.86 24.11 -71.23
N MET A 280 36.22 25.10 -70.40
CA MET A 280 35.25 25.72 -69.50
C MET A 280 34.08 26.32 -70.30
N PHE A 281 34.31 26.93 -71.47
CA PHE A 281 33.25 27.53 -72.29
C PHE A 281 32.31 26.49 -72.90
N ILE A 282 32.82 25.28 -73.17
CA ILE A 282 32.04 24.16 -73.69
C ILE A 282 31.22 23.49 -72.58
N ASP A 283 31.82 23.33 -71.39
CA ASP A 283 31.21 22.62 -70.27
C ASP A 283 30.20 23.50 -69.52
N ASP A 284 30.48 24.81 -69.41
CA ASP A 284 29.57 25.81 -68.87
C ASP A 284 29.79 27.20 -69.53
N PRO A 285 29.13 27.48 -70.68
CA PRO A 285 29.29 28.75 -71.39
C PRO A 285 28.82 29.97 -70.59
N LEU A 286 28.00 29.77 -69.55
CA LEU A 286 27.43 30.84 -68.75
C LEU A 286 28.33 31.30 -67.61
N THR A 287 29.29 30.49 -67.19
CA THR A 287 30.26 30.85 -66.15
C THR A 287 31.40 31.75 -66.67
N ILE A 288 31.50 31.91 -67.99
CA ILE A 288 32.59 32.65 -68.67
C ILE A 288 32.12 33.95 -69.32
N LEU A 289 30.81 34.09 -69.55
CA LEU A 289 30.18 35.36 -69.96
C LEU A 289 30.08 36.31 -68.76
#